data_AF-A0A3D0R7J7-F1
#
_entry.id   AF-A0A3D0R7J7-F1
#
_cell.length_a   1.000
_cell.length_b   1.000
_cell.length_c   1.000
_cell.angle_alpha   90.00
_cell.angle_beta   90.00
_cell.angle_gamma   90.00
#
_symmetry.space_group_name_H-M   'P 1'
#
loop_
_entity.id
_entity.type
_entity.pdbx_description
1 polymer ?
#
loop_
_entity_poly.entity_id
_entity_poly.type
_entity_poly.pdbx_seq_one_letter_code
_entity_poly.pdbx_strand_id
1 'polypeptide(L)' 'MLKNDLFQSFIFEHANIRGYLVNLTHTYQTIIAQHAYPSIIQRYLGEALVSCVFLSAGIKFNGNMSLQFQGNHHLPLLV' A
#
# COMPACT_ATOMS: atom_id res chain seq x y z
N MET A 1 -20.66 4.80 -0.40
CA MET A 1 -19.42 4.07 -0.73
C MET A 1 -18.28 4.73 0.01
N LEU A 2 -17.52 3.97 0.82
CA LEU A 2 -16.44 4.48 1.68
C LEU A 2 -15.41 5.27 0.83
N LYS A 3 -15.44 6.60 0.92
CA LYS A 3 -14.47 7.51 0.32
C LYS A 3 -13.25 7.74 1.20
N ASN A 4 -13.15 7.03 2.32
CA ASN A 4 -12.10 7.24 3.30
C ASN A 4 -11.15 6.05 3.29
N ASP A 5 -9.87 6.38 3.37
CA ASP A 5 -8.82 5.40 3.61
C ASP A 5 -8.97 4.84 5.04
N LEU A 6 -8.72 3.53 5.19
CA LEU A 6 -8.88 2.78 6.42
C LEU A 6 -7.68 1.87 6.62
N PHE A 7 -7.17 1.85 7.85
CA PHE A 7 -6.27 0.83 8.35
C PHE A 7 -6.80 0.32 9.68
N GLN A 8 -7.12 -0.97 9.76
CA GLN A 8 -7.67 -1.59 10.96
C GLN A 8 -6.97 -2.91 11.25
N SER A 9 -6.41 -3.06 12.44
CA SER A 9 -5.88 -4.33 12.92
C SER A 9 -6.98 -5.17 13.58
N PHE A 10 -6.85 -6.48 13.49
CA PHE A 10 -7.72 -7.43 14.19
C PHE A 10 -6.93 -8.65 14.62
N ILE A 11 -7.47 -9.39 15.58
CA ILE A 11 -6.88 -10.63 16.11
C ILE A 11 -7.98 -11.68 16.11
N PHE A 12 -7.63 -12.91 15.73
CA PHE A 12 -8.52 -14.04 15.90
C PHE A 12 -8.43 -14.53 17.35
N GLU A 13 -9.53 -14.56 18.10
CA GLU A 13 -9.47 -14.90 19.54
C GLU A 13 -9.00 -16.34 19.79
N HIS A 14 -9.34 -17.26 18.89
CA HIS A 14 -9.03 -18.69 19.00
C HIS A 14 -7.88 -19.15 18.10
N ALA A 15 -7.18 -18.22 17.45
CA ALA A 15 -5.98 -18.52 16.67
C ALA A 15 -4.95 -17.40 16.91
N ASN A 16 -3.70 -17.73 17.19
CA ASN A 16 -2.64 -16.73 17.43
C ASN A 16 -2.21 -16.03 16.12
N ILE A 17 -3.16 -15.38 15.45
CA ILE A 17 -3.06 -14.76 14.15
C ILE A 17 -3.55 -13.32 14.30
N ARG A 18 -2.68 -12.38 13.94
CA ARG A 18 -3.02 -10.98 13.78
C ARG A 18 -3.25 -10.69 12.30
N GLY A 19 -4.38 -10.10 11.98
CA GLY A 19 -4.71 -9.64 10.64
C GLY A 19 -4.77 -8.12 10.56
N TYR A 20 -4.77 -7.62 9.33
CA TYR A 20 -4.94 -6.20 9.03
C TYR A 20 -5.89 -6.05 7.84
N LEU A 21 -6.81 -5.09 7.94
CA LEU A 21 -7.69 -4.64 6.87
C LEU A 21 -7.23 -3.26 6.41
N VAL A 22 -6.94 -3.14 5.12
CA VAL A 22 -6.45 -1.91 4.49
C VAL A 22 -7.38 -1.52 3.36
N ASN A 23 -7.84 -0.27 3.35
CA ASN A 23 -8.48 0.37 2.20
C ASN A 23 -7.75 1.68 1.94
N LEU A 24 -7.17 1.84 0.74
CA LEU A 24 -6.45 3.04 0.34
C LEU A 24 -7.05 3.65 -0.93
N THR A 25 -8.36 3.52 -1.13
CA THR A 25 -9.03 3.92 -2.38
C THR A 25 -8.81 5.41 -2.69
N HIS A 26 -8.90 6.29 -1.69
CA HIS A 26 -8.77 7.72 -1.90
C HIS A 26 -7.31 8.11 -2.15
N THR A 27 -6.38 7.61 -1.33
CA THR A 27 -4.94 7.79 -1.54
C THR A 27 -4.50 7.27 -2.90
N TYR A 28 -4.93 6.06 -3.28
CA TYR A 28 -4.63 5.46 -4.58
C TYR A 28 -5.13 6.33 -5.74
N GLN A 29 -6.40 6.73 -5.71
CA GLN A 29 -6.99 7.61 -6.73
C GLN A 29 -6.24 8.94 -6.85
N THR A 30 -5.83 9.52 -5.73
CA THR A 30 -5.06 10.76 -5.69
C THR A 30 -3.70 10.61 -6.37
N ILE A 31 -3.01 9.49 -6.15
CA ILE A 31 -1.69 9.22 -6.74
C ILE A 31 -1.80 8.97 -8.25
N ILE A 32 -2.72 8.10 -8.69
CA ILE A 32 -2.85 7.79 -10.12
C ILE A 32 -3.43 8.96 -10.93
N ALA A 33 -4.06 9.95 -10.29
CA ALA A 33 -4.55 11.14 -10.96
C ALA A 33 -3.42 12.16 -11.27
N GLN A 34 -2.25 12.04 -10.64
CA GLN A 34 -1.13 12.98 -10.84
C GLN A 34 -0.45 12.80 -12.21
N HIS A 35 -0.50 11.60 -12.77
CA HIS A 35 0.10 11.28 -14.06
C HIS A 35 -0.74 10.27 -14.83
N ALA A 36 -0.68 10.32 -16.16
CA ALA A 36 -1.35 9.35 -17.04
C ALA A 36 -0.60 8.01 -17.08
N TYR A 37 -0.59 7.29 -15.96
CA TYR A 37 0.06 5.98 -15.86
C TYR A 37 -0.68 4.93 -16.71
N PRO A 38 0.04 4.06 -17.44
CA PRO A 38 -0.56 2.87 -18.04
C PRO A 38 -1.24 2.00 -16.98
N SER A 39 -2.32 1.29 -17.35
CA SER A 39 -3.12 0.49 -16.41
C SER A 39 -2.30 -0.52 -15.60
N ILE A 40 -1.24 -1.08 -16.20
CA ILE A 40 -0.34 -2.01 -15.52
C ILE A 40 0.45 -1.33 -14.39
N ILE A 41 0.88 -0.09 -14.61
CA ILE A 41 1.63 0.70 -13.61
C ILE A 41 0.69 1.15 -12.49
N GLN A 42 -0.54 1.55 -12.82
CA GLN A 42 -1.56 1.88 -11.82
C GLN A 42 -1.77 0.69 -10.86
N ARG A 43 -1.89 -0.53 -11.40
CA ARG A 43 -2.01 -1.74 -10.58
C ARG A 43 -0.81 -1.92 -9.63
N TYR A 44 0.42 -1.82 -10.13
CA TYR A 44 1.61 -1.96 -9.29
C TYR A 44 1.72 -0.88 -8.21
N LEU A 45 1.34 0.36 -8.52
CA LEU A 45 1.27 1.43 -7.51
C LEU A 45 0.27 1.09 -6.40
N GLY A 46 -0.90 0.55 -6.75
CA GLY A 46 -1.89 0.10 -5.76
C GLY A 46 -1.36 -1.04 -4.87
N GLU A 47 -0.73 -2.04 -5.47
CA GLU A 47 -0.12 -3.17 -4.76
C GLU A 47 1.04 -2.71 -3.84
N ALA A 48 1.88 -1.79 -4.33
CA ALA A 48 2.99 -1.20 -3.58
C ALA A 48 2.51 -0.40 -2.36
N LEU A 49 1.48 0.45 -2.53
CA LEU A 49 0.89 1.26 -1.46
C LEU A 49 0.37 0.39 -0.32
N VAL A 50 -0.42 -0.64 -0.66
CA VAL A 50 -0.95 -1.57 0.33
C VAL A 50 0.19 -2.33 1.00
N SER A 51 1.18 -2.81 0.24
CA SER A 51 2.35 -3.50 0.78
C SER A 51 3.13 -2.65 1.78
N CYS A 52 3.34 -1.37 1.48
CA CYS A 52 4.01 -0.42 2.38
C CYS A 52 3.28 -0.28 3.72
N VAL A 53 1.95 -0.16 3.70
CA VAL A 53 1.12 -0.08 4.92
C VAL A 53 1.16 -1.39 5.72
N PHE A 54 1.12 -2.55 5.05
CA PHE A 54 1.24 -3.84 5.73
C PHE A 54 2.61 -4.03 6.38
N LEU A 55 3.69 -3.62 5.71
CA LEU A 55 5.05 -3.71 6.24
C LEU A 55 5.25 -2.76 7.44
N SER A 56 4.69 -1.54 7.36
CA SER A 56 4.79 -0.58 8.47
C SER A 56 3.99 -1.03 9.70
N ALA A 57 2.87 -1.75 9.51
CA ALA A 57 2.04 -2.28 10.59
C ALA A 57 2.74 -3.26 11.55
N GLY A 58 3.84 -3.87 11.12
CA GLY A 58 4.67 -4.76 11.93
C GLY A 58 5.77 -4.05 12.72
N ILE A 59 6.02 -2.76 12.46
CA ILE A 59 7.17 -2.04 12.98
C ILE A 59 6.77 -1.24 14.22
N LYS A 60 7.53 -1.41 15.31
CA LYS A 60 7.31 -0.70 16.59
C LYS A 60 8.00 0.67 16.67
N PHE A 61 8.73 1.04 15.63
CA PHE A 61 9.53 2.25 15.57
C PHE A 61 8.74 3.40 14.91
N ASN A 62 8.89 4.61 15.46
CA ASN A 62 8.35 5.83 14.86
C ASN A 62 9.38 6.41 13.88
N GLY A 63 9.12 6.26 12.59
CA GLY A 63 9.91 6.88 11.54
C GLY A 63 9.27 6.71 10.17
N ASN A 64 10.00 7.12 9.14
CA ASN A 64 9.53 7.05 7.77
C ASN A 64 9.97 5.74 7.13
N MET A 65 9.04 5.04 6.49
CA MET A 65 9.32 3.88 5.65
C MET A 65 9.07 4.27 4.19
N SER A 66 9.97 3.88 3.30
CA SER A 66 9.76 3.91 1.86
C SER A 66 9.94 2.50 1.31
N LEU A 67 9.06 2.11 0.38
CA LEU A 67 9.15 0.83 -0.32
C LEU A 67 9.49 1.14 -1.78
N GLN A 68 10.57 0.57 -2.28
CA GLN A 68 11.04 0.81 -3.64
C GLN A 68 11.18 -0.51 -4.39
N PHE A 69 10.68 -0.53 -5.62
CA PHE A 69 10.84 -1.65 -6.54
C PHE A 69 11.77 -1.21 -7.67
N GLN A 70 12.85 -1.95 -7.86
CA GLN A 70 13.80 -1.73 -8.94
C GLN A 70 13.53 -2.72 -10.07
N GLY A 71 13.38 -2.20 -11.29
CA GLY A 71 13.07 -3.00 -12.46
C GLY A 71 14.10 -2.82 -13.58
N ASN A 72 13.69 -3.21 -14.79
CA ASN A 72 14.53 -3.10 -15.98
C ASN A 72 14.38 -1.70 -16.63
N HIS A 73 14.93 -1.50 -17.82
CA HIS A 73 14.93 -0.19 -18.48
C HIS A 73 13.52 0.42 -18.70
N HIS A 74 12.47 -0.40 -18.78
CA HIS A 74 11.11 0.07 -19.07
C HIS A 74 10.41 0.63 -17.82
N LEU A 75 10.79 0.13 -16.65
CA LEU A 75 10.33 0.61 -15.35
C LEU A 75 11.50 0.47 -14.38
N PRO A 76 12.47 1.41 -14.42
CA PRO A 76 13.69 1.27 -13.64
C PRO A 76 13.43 1.38 -12.14
N LEU A 77 12.43 2.18 -11.74
CA LEU A 77 12.10 2.44 -10.35
C LEU A 77 10.60 2.69 -10.18
N LEU A 78 10.04 2.15 -9.11
CA LEU A 78 8.73 2.49 -8.55
C LEU A 78 8.92 2.79 -7.06
N VAL A 79 8.44 3.95 -6.61
CA VAL A 79 8.50 4.45 -5.23
C VAL A 79 7.19 5.13 -4.87
#